data_AF-A0A538K492-F1
#
_entry.id   AF-A0A538K492-F1
#
_cell.length_a   1.000
_cell.length_b   1.000
_cell.length_c   1.000
_cell.angle_alpha   90.00
_cell.angle_beta   90.00
_cell.angle_gamma   90.00
#
_symmetry.space_group_name_H-M   'P 1'
#
loop_
_entity.id
_entity.type
_entity.pdbx_description
1 polymer ?
#
loop_
_entity_poly.entity_id
_entity_poly.type
_entity_poly.pdbx_seq_one_letter_code
_entity_poly.pdbx_strand_id
1 'polypeptide(L)'
;MRELPGFGGYYLIDAGGGVLTSVGLFESSAQAHESTRLAAQWVREQKLEDALPNTPKITAGPVIACESSSAAVTNGVAAFA
;
A
#
# COMPACT_ATOMS: atom_id res chain seq x y z
N MET A 1 -9.93 1.60 -1.88
CA MET A 1 -9.05 0.80 -1.00
C MET A 1 -9.04 1.28 0.44
N ARG A 2 -8.89 2.58 0.73
CA ARG A 2 -8.84 3.11 2.12
C ARG A 2 -10.08 2.79 2.97
N GLU A 3 -11.22 2.58 2.33
CA GLU A 3 -12.50 2.24 2.99
C GLU A 3 -12.67 0.73 3.22
N LEU A 4 -11.72 -0.10 2.76
CA LEU A 4 -11.81 -1.53 2.97
C LEU A 4 -11.54 -1.87 4.44
N PRO A 5 -12.31 -2.82 5.02
CA PRO A 5 -12.05 -3.29 6.38
C PRO A 5 -10.60 -3.75 6.56
N GLY A 6 -10.01 -3.37 7.69
CA GLY A 6 -8.65 -3.74 8.07
C GLY A 6 -7.55 -3.07 7.25
N PHE A 7 -7.83 -2.01 6.49
CA PHE A 7 -6.81 -1.25 5.77
C PHE A 7 -5.82 -0.58 6.73
N GLY A 8 -4.55 -0.98 6.67
CA GLY A 8 -3.46 -0.44 7.49
C GLY A 8 -2.52 0.52 6.75
N GLY A 9 -2.55 0.52 5.42
CA GLY A 9 -1.68 1.38 4.62
C GLY A 9 -1.56 0.95 3.16
N TYR A 10 -1.07 1.87 2.34
CA TYR A 10 -0.81 1.63 0.93
C TYR A 10 0.44 2.38 0.50
N TYR A 11 1.31 1.69 -0.21
CA TYR A 11 2.52 2.24 -0.82
C TYR A 11 2.53 1.90 -2.29
N LEU A 12 2.85 2.88 -3.13
CA LEU A 12 3.15 2.66 -4.54
C LEU A 12 4.62 2.99 -4.75
N ILE A 13 5.35 2.01 -5.24
CA ILE A 13 6.79 2.08 -5.44
C ILE A 13 7.03 2.11 -6.95
N ASP A 14 7.77 3.12 -7.40
CA ASP A 14 8.37 3.10 -8.73
C ASP A 14 9.61 2.20 -8.69
N ALA A 15 9.53 1.04 -9.34
CA ALA A 15 10.63 0.09 -9.43
C ALA A 15 11.57 0.38 -10.62
N GLY A 16 11.32 1.47 -11.35
CA GLY A 16 12.04 1.85 -12.56
C GLY A 16 11.57 1.06 -13.78
N GLY A 17 11.95 1.54 -14.98
CA GLY A 17 11.62 0.87 -16.24
C GLY A 17 10.12 0.75 -16.53
N GLY A 18 9.30 1.66 -15.99
CA GLY A 18 7.84 1.62 -16.11
C GLY A 18 7.16 0.56 -15.24
N VAL A 19 7.90 -0.07 -14.32
CA VAL A 19 7.37 -1.08 -13.39
C VAL A 19 6.90 -0.40 -12.11
N LEU A 20 5.64 -0.64 -11.76
CA LEU A 20 5.04 -0.18 -10.51
C LEU A 20 4.84 -1.37 -9.56
N THR A 21 5.17 -1.18 -8.29
CA THR A 21 4.91 -2.16 -7.22
C THR A 21 4.00 -1.54 -6.18
N SER A 22 2.78 -2.04 -6.07
CA SER A 22 1.85 -1.65 -5.00
C SER A 22 1.97 -2.59 -3.81
N VAL A 23 2.07 -2.03 -2.61
CA VAL A 23 2.06 -2.78 -1.33
C VAL A 23 0.88 -2.30 -0.51
N GLY A 24 -0.05 -3.22 -0.22
CA GLY A 24 -1.18 -2.97 0.69
C GLY A 24 -0.99 -3.71 2.01
N LEU A 25 -1.19 -3.00 3.12
CA LEU A 25 -1.17 -3.58 4.46
C LEU A 25 -2.61 -3.78 4.94
N PHE A 26 -2.90 -5.00 5.41
CA PHE A 26 -4.21 -5.36 5.95
C PHE A 26 -4.10 -6.18 7.22
N GLU A 27 -5.11 -6.10 8.09
CA GLU A 27 -5.18 -6.88 9.33
C GLU A 27 -5.28 -8.39 9.09
N SER A 28 -5.87 -8.81 7.97
CA SER A 28 -6.01 -10.23 7.61
C SER A 28 -5.66 -10.53 6.15
N SER A 29 -5.23 -11.77 5.91
CA SER A 29 -4.98 -12.28 4.55
C SER A 29 -6.22 -12.22 3.66
N ALA A 30 -7.41 -12.49 4.22
CA ALA A 30 -8.67 -12.42 3.47
C ALA A 30 -8.95 -11.00 2.96
N GLN A 31 -8.77 -9.98 3.81
CA GLN A 31 -8.92 -8.57 3.40
C GLN A 31 -7.87 -8.17 2.35
N ALA A 32 -6.62 -8.64 2.49
CA ALA A 32 -5.58 -8.39 1.49
C ALA A 32 -5.92 -9.01 0.12
N HIS A 33 -6.39 -10.26 0.09
CA HIS A 33 -6.84 -10.90 -1.16
C HIS A 33 -8.04 -10.20 -1.78
N GLU A 34 -9.01 -9.78 -0.96
CA GLU A 34 -10.17 -9.03 -1.46
C GLU A 34 -9.77 -7.69 -2.07
N SER A 35 -8.82 -6.99 -1.46
CA SER A 35 -8.25 -5.76 -2.02
C SER A 35 -7.64 -5.98 -3.41
N THR A 36 -6.96 -7.12 -3.60
CA THR A 36 -6.36 -7.52 -4.89
C THR A 36 -7.44 -7.83 -5.93
N ARG A 37 -8.52 -8.52 -5.55
CA ARG A 37 -9.66 -8.80 -6.42
C ARG A 37 -10.30 -7.50 -6.92
N LEU A 38 -10.51 -6.54 -6.01
CA LEU A 38 -11.08 -5.23 -6.33
C LEU A 38 -10.15 -4.39 -7.21
N ALA A 39 -8.84 -4.42 -6.97
CA ALA A 39 -7.85 -3.75 -7.82
C ALA A 39 -7.91 -4.30 -9.25
N ALA A 40 -7.90 -5.62 -9.40
CA ALA A 40 -7.98 -6.27 -10.71
C ALA A 40 -9.30 -5.94 -11.43
N GLN A 41 -10.41 -5.87 -10.68
CA GLN A 41 -11.70 -5.44 -11.23
C GLN A 41 -11.63 -3.99 -11.73
N TRP A 42 -11.12 -3.08 -10.92
CA TRP A 42 -10.97 -1.68 -11.29
C TRP A 42 -10.09 -1.48 -12.54
N VAL A 43 -8.96 -2.20 -12.63
CA VAL A 43 -8.08 -2.16 -13.82
C VAL A 43 -8.83 -2.50 -15.10
N ARG A 44 -9.68 -3.55 -15.06
CA ARG A 44 -10.51 -3.95 -16.20
C ARG A 44 -11.60 -2.93 -16.51
N GLU A 45 -12.27 -2.40 -15.48
CA GLU A 45 -13.34 -1.41 -15.65
C GLU A 45 -12.81 -0.09 -16.24
N GLN A 46 -11.59 0.30 -15.86
CA GLN A 46 -10.92 1.50 -16.37
C GLN A 46 -10.18 1.27 -17.70
N LYS A 47 -10.24 0.07 -18.27
CA LYS A 47 -9.62 -0.29 -19.55
C LYS A 47 -8.12 0.05 -19.59
N LEU A 48 -7.40 -0.31 -18.53
CA LEU A 48 -5.98 0.00 -18.41
C LEU A 48 -5.05 -1.02 -19.06
N GLU A 49 -5.57 -1.94 -19.88
CA GLU A 49 -4.80 -2.94 -20.63
C GLU A 49 -3.62 -2.36 -21.41
N ASP A 50 -3.77 -1.19 -22.04
CA ASP A 50 -2.67 -0.58 -22.80
C ASP A 50 -1.59 0.03 -21.88
N ALA A 51 -1.99 0.52 -20.70
CA ALA A 51 -1.08 1.13 -19.74
C ALA A 51 -0.39 0.09 -18.85
N LEU A 52 -1.03 -1.05 -18.60
CA LEU A 52 -0.54 -2.17 -17.79
C LEU A 52 -0.58 -3.47 -18.62
N PRO A 53 0.25 -3.57 -19.67
CA PRO A 53 0.17 -4.66 -20.65
C PRO A 53 0.65 -6.01 -20.10
N ASN A 54 1.41 -6.00 -19.02
CA ASN A 54 1.99 -7.20 -18.43
C ASN A 54 1.14 -7.70 -17.27
N THR A 55 0.94 -9.01 -17.20
CA THR A 55 0.27 -9.66 -16.06
C THR A 55 1.01 -9.34 -14.76
N PRO A 56 0.33 -8.77 -13.74
CA PRO A 56 0.97 -8.43 -12.49
C PRO A 56 1.37 -9.69 -11.72
N LYS A 57 2.54 -9.65 -11.07
CA LYS A 57 2.93 -10.66 -10.08
C LYS A 57 2.34 -10.27 -8.73
N ILE A 58 1.51 -11.14 -8.16
CA ILE A 58 0.88 -10.94 -6.85
C ILE A 58 1.57 -11.83 -5.83
N THR A 59 1.95 -11.24 -4.69
CA THR A 59 2.52 -11.94 -3.54
C THR A 59 1.89 -11.43 -2.26
N ALA A 60 1.68 -12.31 -1.28
CA ALA A 60 1.14 -11.97 0.03
C ALA A 60 1.88 -12.73 1.13
N GLY A 61 1.95 -12.15 2.33
CA GLY A 61 2.57 -12.77 3.49
C GLY A 61 2.42 -11.91 4.75
N PRO A 62 2.63 -12.48 5.94
CA PRO A 62 2.55 -11.73 7.19
C PRO A 62 3.74 -10.78 7.34
N VAL A 63 3.50 -9.61 7.93
CA VAL A 63 4.57 -8.71 8.39
C VAL A 63 5.12 -9.25 9.70
N ILE A 64 6.34 -9.78 9.69
CA ILE A 64 6.99 -10.39 10.87
C ILE A 64 7.92 -9.42 11.62
N ALA A 65 8.32 -8.33 10.97
CA ALA A 65 9.12 -7.26 11.55
C ALA A 65 8.76 -5.94 10.87
N CYS A 66 8.60 -4.87 11.65
CA CYS A 66 8.51 -3.51 11.15
C CYS A 66 9.17 -2.57 12.15
N GLU A 67 9.88 -1.58 11.64
CA GLU A 67 10.42 -0.48 12.44
C GLU A 67 9.80 0.81 11.92
N SER A 68 9.24 1.60 12.83
CA SER A 68 8.77 2.94 12.53
C SER A 68 9.68 3.93 13.25
N SER A 69 10.26 4.86 12.50
CA SER A 69 10.95 5.98 13.12
C SER A 69 9.90 6.94 13.67
N SER A 70 9.85 7.07 15.00
CA SER A 70 9.21 8.22 15.63
C SER A 70 10.17 9.40 15.50
N ALA A 71 9.91 10.32 14.59
CA ALA A 71 10.52 11.64 14.72
C ALA A 71 9.92 12.28 15.98
N ALA A 72 10.71 12.36 17.05
CA ALA A 72 10.32 12.97 18.30
C ALA A 72 9.77 14.38 18.03
N VAL A 73 8.53 14.64 18.43
CA VAL A 73 8.06 16.00 18.67
C VAL A 73 8.92 16.55 19.82
N THR A 74 9.99 17.26 19.48
CA THR A 74 10.63 18.18 20.42
C THR A 74 9.71 19.38 20.56
N ASN A 75 8.75 19.30 21.47
CA ASN A 75 8.10 20.50 22.00
C ASN A 75 9.15 21.26 22.81
N GLY A 76 9.87 22.15 22.14
CA GLY A 76 10.71 23.15 22.78
C GLY A 76 9.84 24.04 23.64
N VAL A 77 9.88 23.84 24.96
CA VAL A 77 9.50 24.90 25.90
C VAL A 77 10.73 25.76 26.11
N ALA A 78 10.94 26.70 25.19
CA ALA A 78 11.65 27.92 25.48
C ALA A 78 10.58 29.01 25.69
N ALA A 79 10.04 29.09 26.90
CA ALA A 79 9.30 30.26 27.34
C ALA A 79 10.23 31.06 28.25
N PHE A 80 10.57 32.25 27.75
CA PHE A 80 11.29 33.30 28.46
C PHE A 80 10.60 33.64 29.79
N ALA A 81 11.40 33.76 30.85
CA ALA A 81 11.19 34.66 31.97
C ALA A 81 12.55 35.03 32.57
#